data_AF-A0A924A817-F1
#
_entry.id   AF-A0A924A817-F1
#
_cell.length_a   1.000
_cell.length_b   1.000
_cell.length_c   1.000
_cell.angle_alpha   90.00
_cell.angle_beta   90.00
_cell.angle_gamma   90.00
#
_symmetry.space_group_name_H-M   'P 1'
#
loop_
_entity.id
_entity.type
_entity.pdbx_description
1 polymer ?
#
loop_
_entity_poly.entity_id
_entity_poly.type
_entity_poly.pdbx_seq_one_letter_code
_entity_poly.pdbx_strand_id
1 'polypeptide(L)'
;MDQLNPAAAPALKRQSVLLYDIVQDLFLVGFEDIRRDLSSCDNDFNDCVFYVKSQQVHAISTAGVNPVDVPVDTDHDGVNDLYDAFPTDPTRAYLNYYPSKTTMGTIAFEDNWPFKGDYDFNDLVVKYRYTVTSDALNRAVEMTAGYILQASGAAQKNGFGVELPFAPSLITSATGSLVTNTQVVTLSSNGTETRQAKAVIIPFDDAFVAMNASEGFNTYVGSPFLTRDTVKMNIKFTRPLLQAELGLAPYNPFIIINRTRGREAHLAGYAPTALVDTKFFKTGLDNTNPSTSNYYKTTNNLPWGIAFADNFNYPAELKAINTGYTNFVPWVLSSGLSFTNWYADSANTVKSLIYHR
;
A
#
# COMPACT_ATOMS: atom_id res chain seq x y z
N MET A 1 21.73 -41.22 -29.10
CA MET A 1 22.78 -40.33 -28.58
C MET A 1 23.76 -41.04 -27.65
N ASP A 2 23.33 -42.06 -26.90
CA ASP A 2 24.15 -42.76 -25.88
C ASP A 2 25.45 -43.39 -26.40
N GLN A 3 25.53 -43.71 -27.69
CA GLN A 3 26.74 -44.23 -28.33
C GLN A 3 27.89 -43.22 -28.37
N LEU A 4 27.60 -41.92 -28.25
CA LEU A 4 28.59 -40.83 -28.25
C LEU A 4 28.96 -40.36 -26.83
N ASN A 5 28.24 -40.81 -25.78
CA ASN A 5 28.56 -40.45 -24.40
C ASN A 5 29.60 -41.42 -23.81
N PRO A 6 30.80 -40.95 -23.42
CA PRO A 6 31.88 -41.79 -22.92
C PRO A 6 31.69 -42.25 -21.46
N ALA A 7 30.59 -41.91 -20.78
CA ALA A 7 30.33 -42.36 -19.41
C ALA A 7 30.33 -43.90 -19.32
N ALA A 8 31.02 -44.44 -18.31
CA ALA A 8 31.25 -45.88 -18.17
C ALA A 8 29.96 -46.66 -17.85
N ALA A 9 29.10 -46.10 -17.00
CA ALA A 9 27.84 -46.73 -16.60
C ALA A 9 26.72 -46.37 -17.59
N PRO A 10 25.98 -47.35 -18.16
CA PRO A 10 24.88 -47.09 -19.08
C PRO A 10 23.82 -46.11 -18.52
N ALA A 11 23.55 -46.16 -17.21
CA ALA A 11 22.58 -45.29 -16.55
C ALA A 11 22.98 -43.79 -16.50
N LEU A 12 24.27 -43.48 -16.68
CA LEU A 12 24.80 -42.10 -16.66
C LEU A 12 24.97 -41.51 -18.07
N LYS A 13 24.73 -42.31 -19.11
CA LYS A 13 24.84 -41.85 -20.50
C LYS A 13 23.71 -40.93 -20.92
N ARG A 14 22.53 -41.08 -20.29
CA ARG A 14 21.37 -40.23 -20.53
C ARG A 14 21.59 -38.86 -19.85
N GLN A 15 21.62 -37.82 -20.66
CA GLN A 15 21.86 -36.42 -20.30
C GLN A 15 20.58 -35.58 -20.38
N SER A 16 19.41 -36.23 -20.49
CA SER A 16 18.14 -35.55 -20.55
C SER A 16 17.03 -36.29 -19.82
N VAL A 17 16.15 -35.53 -19.21
CA VAL A 17 14.89 -36.00 -18.63
C VAL A 17 13.73 -35.52 -19.50
N LEU A 18 12.70 -36.36 -19.59
CA LEU A 18 11.43 -36.02 -20.24
C LEU A 18 10.34 -36.21 -19.19
N LEU A 19 9.62 -35.14 -18.90
CA LEU A 19 8.49 -35.14 -17.98
C LEU A 19 7.22 -34.70 -18.71
N TYR A 20 6.06 -35.17 -18.25
CA TYR A 20 4.76 -34.73 -18.74
C TYR A 20 4.04 -33.90 -17.67
N ASP A 21 3.70 -32.66 -18.02
CA ASP A 21 2.85 -31.80 -17.22
C ASP A 21 1.39 -32.06 -17.60
N ILE A 22 0.70 -32.82 -16.74
CA ILE A 22 -0.70 -33.19 -16.92
C ILE A 22 -1.65 -31.99 -16.79
N VAL A 23 -1.22 -30.90 -16.15
CA VAL A 23 -2.04 -29.72 -15.86
C VAL A 23 -1.98 -28.75 -17.04
N GLN A 24 -0.79 -28.53 -17.59
CA GLN A 24 -0.57 -27.60 -18.71
C GLN A 24 -0.62 -28.26 -20.10
N ASP A 25 -0.78 -29.59 -20.13
CA ASP A 25 -0.80 -30.43 -21.33
C ASP A 25 0.44 -30.19 -22.21
N LEU A 26 1.62 -30.33 -21.61
CA LEU A 26 2.91 -30.14 -22.28
C LEU A 26 3.96 -31.14 -21.79
N PHE A 27 5.02 -31.30 -22.58
CA PHE A 27 6.19 -32.07 -22.20
C PHE A 27 7.33 -31.13 -21.84
N LEU A 28 8.02 -31.40 -20.72
CA LEU A 28 9.25 -30.72 -20.34
C LEU A 28 10.45 -31.60 -20.68
N VAL A 29 11.46 -31.01 -21.32
CA VAL A 29 12.74 -31.66 -21.61
C VAL A 29 13.83 -30.88 -20.91
N GLY A 30 14.44 -31.49 -19.90
CA GLY A 30 15.60 -30.94 -19.18
C GLY A 30 16.88 -31.61 -19.66
N PHE A 31 17.99 -30.89 -19.65
CA PHE A 31 19.31 -31.36 -20.04
C PHE A 31 20.35 -31.03 -18.98
N GLU A 32 21.34 -31.91 -18.88
CA GLU A 32 22.62 -31.69 -18.21
C GLU A 32 23.67 -31.23 -19.22
N ASP A 33 24.49 -30.25 -18.86
CA ASP A 33 25.64 -29.82 -19.67
C ASP A 33 26.96 -30.50 -19.26
N ILE A 34 27.02 -31.08 -18.05
CA ILE A 34 28.16 -31.85 -17.55
C ILE A 34 27.89 -33.36 -17.60
N ARG A 35 28.91 -34.12 -18.03
CA ARG A 35 28.88 -35.58 -18.02
C ARG A 35 28.64 -36.10 -16.59
N ARG A 36 27.57 -36.91 -16.43
CA ARG A 36 27.00 -37.30 -15.13
C ARG A 36 27.84 -38.23 -14.25
N ASP A 37 28.98 -38.70 -14.74
CA ASP A 37 29.96 -39.48 -13.98
C ASP A 37 31.11 -38.63 -13.40
N LEU A 38 31.11 -37.32 -13.67
CA LEU A 38 32.04 -36.36 -13.07
C LEU A 38 31.52 -35.86 -11.74
N SER A 39 32.40 -35.67 -10.77
CA SER A 39 32.04 -35.15 -9.44
C SER A 39 31.54 -33.70 -9.45
N SER A 40 31.71 -33.00 -10.56
CA SER A 40 31.22 -31.63 -10.76
C SER A 40 29.80 -31.55 -11.31
N CYS A 41 29.19 -32.68 -11.68
CA CYS A 41 27.80 -32.72 -12.14
C CYS A 41 26.86 -32.85 -10.93
N ASP A 42 25.90 -31.94 -10.82
CA ASP A 42 24.89 -31.88 -9.76
C ASP A 42 23.61 -32.67 -10.10
N ASN A 43 23.45 -33.11 -11.34
CA ASN A 43 22.41 -34.04 -11.78
C ASN A 43 20.98 -33.49 -11.62
N ASP A 44 20.77 -32.17 -11.74
CA ASP A 44 19.47 -31.51 -11.60
C ASP A 44 18.70 -31.26 -12.92
N PHE A 45 19.35 -31.47 -14.07
CA PHE A 45 18.88 -31.39 -15.46
C PHE A 45 18.24 -30.05 -15.82
N ASN A 46 18.65 -28.95 -15.16
CA ASN A 46 18.09 -27.62 -15.37
C ASN A 46 18.99 -26.69 -16.21
N ASP A 47 20.18 -27.14 -16.63
CA ASP A 47 21.12 -26.35 -17.45
C ASP A 47 20.49 -25.87 -18.76
N CYS A 48 19.57 -26.66 -19.31
CA CYS A 48 18.71 -26.24 -20.40
C CYS A 48 17.34 -26.93 -20.33
N VAL A 49 16.27 -26.13 -20.30
CA VAL A 49 14.89 -26.61 -20.23
C VAL A 49 14.09 -26.13 -21.43
N PHE A 50 13.47 -27.08 -22.13
CA PHE A 50 12.50 -26.81 -23.20
C PHE A 50 11.12 -27.30 -22.79
N TYR A 51 10.08 -26.62 -23.26
CA TYR A 51 8.73 -27.19 -23.26
C TYR A 51 8.27 -27.47 -24.69
N VAL A 52 7.51 -28.55 -24.86
CA VAL A 52 6.89 -28.94 -26.14
C VAL A 52 5.39 -29.01 -25.93
N LYS A 53 4.65 -28.23 -26.71
CA LYS A 53 3.18 -28.22 -26.72
C LYS A 53 2.66 -28.57 -28.12
N SER A 54 1.67 -29.45 -28.18
CA SER A 54 0.98 -29.85 -29.42
C SER A 54 -0.48 -29.40 -29.36
N GLN A 55 -1.06 -29.02 -30.49
CA GLN A 55 -2.50 -28.74 -30.58
C GLN A 55 -3.36 -29.99 -30.28
N GLN A 56 -2.80 -31.19 -30.49
CA GLN A 56 -3.38 -32.46 -30.07
C GLN A 56 -2.37 -33.16 -29.15
N VAL A 57 -2.27 -32.72 -27.89
CA VAL A 57 -1.31 -33.27 -26.92
C VAL A 57 -1.45 -34.79 -26.76
N HIS A 58 -2.68 -35.31 -26.76
CA HIS A 58 -2.97 -36.73 -26.63
C HIS A 58 -2.55 -37.58 -27.85
N ALA A 59 -2.12 -36.96 -28.95
CA ALA A 59 -1.50 -37.66 -30.07
C ALA A 59 -0.03 -38.06 -29.79
N ILE A 60 0.58 -37.51 -28.73
CA ILE A 60 1.91 -37.88 -28.26
C ILE A 60 1.75 -38.88 -27.11
N SER A 61 2.32 -40.08 -27.26
CA SER A 61 2.26 -41.12 -26.22
C SER A 61 3.01 -40.69 -24.97
N THR A 62 2.33 -40.76 -23.81
CA THR A 62 2.93 -40.56 -22.48
C THR A 62 3.43 -41.87 -21.86
N ALA A 63 3.33 -43.00 -22.56
CA ALA A 63 3.80 -44.29 -22.06
C ALA A 63 5.31 -44.25 -21.73
N GLY A 64 5.66 -44.50 -20.46
CA GLY A 64 7.03 -44.48 -19.98
C GLY A 64 7.62 -43.07 -19.76
N VAL A 65 6.78 -42.02 -19.80
CA VAL A 65 7.15 -40.66 -19.43
C VAL A 65 6.69 -40.41 -18.00
N ASN A 66 7.60 -40.00 -17.12
CA ASN A 66 7.24 -39.66 -15.75
C ASN A 66 6.42 -38.36 -15.75
N PRO A 67 5.38 -38.24 -14.92
CA PRO A 67 4.74 -36.96 -14.71
C PRO A 67 5.73 -35.99 -14.05
N VAL A 68 5.53 -34.69 -14.24
CA VAL A 68 6.09 -33.70 -13.30
C VAL A 68 5.51 -33.95 -11.91
N ASP A 69 6.25 -33.58 -10.87
CA ASP A 69 5.67 -33.55 -9.53
C ASP A 69 4.44 -32.64 -9.57
N VAL A 70 3.28 -33.19 -9.21
CA VAL A 70 2.06 -32.42 -9.07
C VAL A 70 2.21 -31.64 -7.78
N PRO A 71 2.32 -30.31 -7.83
CA PRO A 71 2.42 -29.56 -6.61
C PRO A 71 1.13 -29.70 -5.81
N VAL A 72 1.25 -29.73 -4.48
CA VAL A 72 0.08 -29.81 -3.61
C VAL A 72 -0.68 -28.49 -3.74
N ASP A 73 -1.96 -28.59 -4.04
CA ASP A 73 -2.94 -27.51 -4.02
C ASP A 73 -4.06 -28.04 -3.12
N THR A 74 -4.00 -27.67 -1.84
CA THR A 74 -4.79 -28.30 -0.77
C THR A 74 -6.26 -27.87 -0.82
N ASP A 75 -6.58 -26.68 -1.34
CA ASP A 75 -7.96 -26.17 -1.45
C ASP A 75 -8.54 -26.13 -2.87
N HIS A 76 -7.74 -26.51 -3.87
CA HIS A 76 -8.10 -26.63 -5.28
C HIS A 76 -8.53 -25.30 -5.91
N ASP A 77 -7.96 -24.18 -5.47
CA ASP A 77 -8.22 -22.86 -6.05
C ASP A 77 -7.39 -22.58 -7.32
N GLY A 78 -6.44 -23.47 -7.64
CA GLY A 78 -5.56 -23.39 -8.80
C GLY A 78 -4.20 -22.76 -8.49
N VAL A 79 -3.92 -22.45 -7.23
CA VAL A 79 -2.62 -21.97 -6.73
C VAL A 79 -1.99 -23.05 -5.85
N ASN A 80 -0.77 -23.44 -6.21
CA ASN A 80 0.02 -24.39 -5.43
C ASN A 80 0.32 -23.83 -4.03
N ASP A 81 0.24 -24.69 -3.00
CA ASP A 81 0.52 -24.41 -1.58
C ASP A 81 1.83 -23.63 -1.33
N LEU A 82 2.85 -23.80 -2.18
CA LEU A 82 4.12 -23.06 -2.10
C LEU A 82 3.97 -21.56 -2.42
N TYR A 83 3.05 -21.22 -3.32
CA TYR A 83 2.79 -19.86 -3.80
C TYR A 83 1.49 -19.27 -3.27
N ASP A 84 0.68 -20.10 -2.61
CA ASP A 84 -0.55 -19.70 -1.96
C ASP A 84 -0.28 -19.21 -0.51
N ALA A 85 -0.71 -17.99 -0.21
CA ALA A 85 -0.65 -17.44 1.13
C ALA A 85 -1.71 -18.05 2.07
N PHE A 86 -2.71 -18.75 1.53
CA PHE A 86 -3.85 -19.34 2.22
C PHE A 86 -4.21 -20.73 1.65
N PRO A 87 -3.30 -21.74 1.73
CA PRO A 87 -3.44 -23.07 1.10
C PRO A 87 -4.65 -23.94 1.55
N THR A 88 -5.55 -23.40 2.36
CA THR A 88 -6.70 -24.13 2.90
C THR A 88 -8.00 -23.32 2.77
N ASP A 89 -7.96 -22.18 2.07
CA ASP A 89 -9.09 -21.28 1.86
C ASP A 89 -9.19 -20.90 0.38
N PRO A 90 -10.09 -21.56 -0.38
CA PRO A 90 -10.13 -21.42 -1.84
C PRO A 90 -10.69 -20.07 -2.31
N THR A 91 -10.94 -19.14 -1.38
CA THR A 91 -11.40 -17.79 -1.67
C THR A 91 -10.29 -16.74 -1.56
N ARG A 92 -9.08 -17.15 -1.14
CA ARG A 92 -7.93 -16.27 -0.90
C ARG A 92 -6.67 -16.99 -1.39
N ALA A 93 -5.83 -16.29 -2.14
CA ALA A 93 -4.57 -16.85 -2.64
C ALA A 93 -3.37 -15.93 -2.36
N TYR A 94 -3.53 -14.62 -2.54
CA TYR A 94 -2.41 -13.69 -2.58
C TYR A 94 -2.50 -12.57 -1.54
N LEU A 95 -1.33 -12.13 -1.07
CA LEU A 95 -1.16 -10.95 -0.21
C LEU A 95 -0.31 -9.90 -0.92
N ASN A 96 -0.92 -8.76 -1.23
CA ASN A 96 -0.25 -7.60 -1.82
C ASN A 96 -0.12 -6.48 -0.79
N TYR A 97 1.05 -5.84 -0.72
CA TYR A 97 1.34 -4.79 0.25
C TYR A 97 1.67 -3.48 -0.46
N TYR A 98 1.13 -2.37 0.05
CA TYR A 98 1.56 -1.03 -0.32
C TYR A 98 1.88 -0.20 0.93
N PRO A 99 3.04 0.47 1.00
CA PRO A 99 4.08 0.51 -0.04
C PRO A 99 4.92 -0.77 -0.11
N SER A 100 5.11 -1.49 0.99
CA SER A 100 5.77 -2.80 0.99
C SER A 100 5.40 -3.65 2.21
N LYS A 101 5.89 -4.90 2.23
CA LYS A 101 5.70 -5.82 3.37
C LYS A 101 6.46 -5.36 4.61
N THR A 102 7.62 -4.72 4.45
CA THR A 102 8.57 -4.40 5.53
C THR A 102 8.57 -2.93 5.93
N THR A 103 8.14 -2.03 5.03
CA THR A 103 8.18 -0.58 5.23
C THR A 103 6.77 -0.01 5.11
N MET A 104 6.45 0.94 5.99
CA MET A 104 5.20 1.71 5.93
C MET A 104 5.47 3.07 5.29
N GLY A 105 4.48 3.61 4.61
CA GLY A 105 4.54 5.00 4.14
C GLY A 105 4.20 5.96 5.27
N THR A 106 4.49 7.24 5.09
CA THR A 106 4.10 8.31 6.01
C THR A 106 3.22 9.32 5.30
N ILE A 107 2.15 9.75 5.96
CA ILE A 107 1.32 10.90 5.58
C ILE A 107 1.48 11.96 6.65
N ALA A 108 1.59 13.21 6.23
CA ALA A 108 1.74 14.37 7.10
C ALA A 108 0.82 15.50 6.63
N PHE A 109 0.17 16.18 7.57
CA PHE A 109 -0.78 17.26 7.30
C PHE A 109 -0.52 18.50 8.16
N GLU A 110 -0.96 19.63 7.61
CA GLU A 110 -1.25 20.89 8.29
C GLU A 110 -2.75 20.98 8.59
N ASP A 111 -3.14 21.48 9.76
CA ASP A 111 -4.53 21.58 10.20
C ASP A 111 -5.15 22.96 10.03
N ASN A 112 -4.36 23.96 9.65
CA ASN A 112 -4.86 25.31 9.60
C ASN A 112 -5.53 25.69 8.28
N TRP A 113 -5.72 24.72 7.35
CA TRP A 113 -6.41 24.95 6.08
C TRP A 113 -7.74 25.71 6.30
N PRO A 114 -7.99 26.81 5.59
CA PRO A 114 -7.31 27.27 4.38
C PRO A 114 -6.17 28.29 4.60
N PHE A 115 -5.69 28.46 5.83
CA PHE A 115 -4.55 29.30 6.17
C PHE A 115 -3.27 28.48 6.32
N LYS A 116 -2.12 29.17 6.42
CA LYS A 116 -0.80 28.52 6.40
C LYS A 116 -0.44 27.81 7.71
N GLY A 117 -0.69 28.43 8.87
CA GLY A 117 -0.08 27.97 10.12
C GLY A 117 1.43 28.24 10.18
N ASP A 118 2.13 27.47 10.99
CA ASP A 118 3.60 27.45 11.15
C ASP A 118 4.30 26.55 10.13
N TYR A 119 3.56 25.67 9.44
CA TYR A 119 3.97 24.99 8.22
C TYR A 119 5.07 23.95 8.41
N ASP A 120 5.06 23.24 9.54
CA ASP A 120 6.03 22.24 9.95
C ASP A 120 5.63 20.79 9.60
N PHE A 121 4.42 20.57 9.09
CA PHE A 121 3.81 19.32 8.69
C PHE A 121 3.77 18.26 9.79
N ASN A 122 3.56 18.68 11.04
CA ASN A 122 3.41 17.75 12.16
C ASN A 122 2.06 17.84 12.91
N ASP A 123 1.13 18.71 12.47
CA ASP A 123 -0.23 18.81 13.05
C ASP A 123 -0.95 17.45 13.09
N LEU A 124 -0.71 16.62 12.07
CA LEU A 124 -0.98 15.19 12.11
C LEU A 124 0.02 14.40 11.26
N VAL A 125 0.70 13.42 11.87
CA VAL A 125 1.58 12.48 11.18
C VAL A 125 1.10 11.05 11.39
N VAL A 126 0.87 10.32 10.31
CA VAL A 126 0.34 8.94 10.32
C VAL A 126 1.18 8.06 9.41
N LYS A 127 1.71 6.95 9.92
CA LYS A 127 2.22 5.88 9.07
C LYS A 127 1.08 5.04 8.54
N TYR A 128 1.17 4.60 7.30
CA TYR A 128 0.14 3.78 6.67
C TYR A 128 0.72 2.58 5.92
N ARG A 129 -0.07 1.50 5.84
CA ARG A 129 0.16 0.36 4.96
C ARG A 129 -1.17 -0.28 4.60
N TYR A 130 -1.35 -0.58 3.32
CA TYR A 130 -2.46 -1.34 2.81
C TYR A 130 -2.00 -2.77 2.52
N THR A 131 -2.73 -3.74 3.04
CA THR A 131 -2.58 -5.16 2.71
C THR A 131 -3.85 -5.59 2.00
N VAL A 132 -3.75 -6.02 0.75
CA VAL A 132 -4.87 -6.51 -0.04
C VAL A 132 -4.76 -8.02 -0.15
N THR A 133 -5.81 -8.71 0.27
CA THR A 133 -5.97 -10.15 0.07
C THR A 133 -6.76 -10.36 -1.21
N SER A 134 -6.24 -11.19 -2.12
CA SER A 134 -6.86 -11.47 -3.43
C SER A 134 -7.09 -12.95 -3.63
N ASP A 135 -8.07 -13.32 -4.45
CA ASP A 135 -8.29 -14.70 -4.89
C ASP A 135 -7.25 -15.16 -5.94
N ALA A 136 -7.31 -16.43 -6.35
CA ALA A 136 -6.43 -17.02 -7.37
C ALA A 136 -6.43 -16.27 -8.72
N LEU A 137 -7.47 -15.48 -9.00
CA LEU A 137 -7.62 -14.66 -10.21
C LEU A 137 -7.11 -13.23 -10.01
N ASN A 138 -6.39 -12.94 -8.93
CA ASN A 138 -5.88 -11.61 -8.57
C ASN A 138 -6.98 -10.54 -8.39
N ARG A 139 -8.17 -10.95 -7.91
CA ARG A 139 -9.25 -10.03 -7.57
C ARG A 139 -9.30 -9.83 -6.06
N ALA A 140 -9.36 -8.59 -5.61
CA ALA A 140 -9.31 -8.23 -4.20
C ALA A 140 -10.60 -8.66 -3.48
N VAL A 141 -10.46 -9.48 -2.43
CA VAL A 141 -11.57 -9.97 -1.61
C VAL A 141 -11.66 -9.25 -0.27
N GLU A 142 -10.51 -8.84 0.29
CA GLU A 142 -10.41 -8.08 1.52
C GLU A 142 -9.25 -7.09 1.46
N MET A 143 -9.32 -6.03 2.26
CA MET A 143 -8.23 -5.08 2.47
C MET A 143 -8.10 -4.74 3.95
N THR A 144 -6.90 -4.87 4.50
CA THR A 144 -6.54 -4.28 5.79
C THR A 144 -5.74 -3.00 5.55
N ALA A 145 -6.29 -1.86 5.97
CA ALA A 145 -5.59 -0.58 6.00
C ALA A 145 -5.10 -0.30 7.44
N GLY A 146 -3.79 -0.41 7.65
CA GLY A 146 -3.15 -0.18 8.95
C GLY A 146 -2.59 1.23 9.07
N TYR A 147 -2.91 1.91 10.17
CA TYR A 147 -2.48 3.27 10.46
C TYR A 147 -1.80 3.34 11.83
N ILE A 148 -0.62 3.95 11.91
CA ILE A 148 0.07 4.22 13.18
C ILE A 148 0.17 5.73 13.34
N LEU A 149 -0.51 6.26 14.34
CA LEU A 149 -0.45 7.66 14.71
C LEU A 149 0.94 7.96 15.28
N GLN A 150 1.71 8.82 14.60
CA GLN A 150 3.09 9.15 14.97
C GLN A 150 3.19 10.44 15.76
N ALA A 151 2.45 11.48 15.36
CA ALA A 151 2.51 12.79 15.99
C ALA A 151 1.21 13.56 15.78
N SER A 152 0.97 14.53 16.66
CA SER A 152 0.02 15.60 16.43
C SER A 152 0.51 16.84 17.18
N GLY A 153 1.05 17.82 16.45
CA GLY A 153 1.50 19.12 16.94
C GLY A 153 0.39 20.18 17.00
N ALA A 154 -0.86 19.73 16.87
CA ALA A 154 -2.01 20.61 16.80
C ALA A 154 -2.51 21.02 18.19
N ALA A 155 -3.12 22.21 18.29
CA ALA A 155 -4.06 22.52 19.38
C ALA A 155 -5.48 21.98 19.07
N GLN A 156 -5.75 21.69 17.79
CA GLN A 156 -7.06 21.29 17.30
C GLN A 156 -7.28 19.79 17.45
N LYS A 157 -8.53 19.39 17.66
CA LYS A 157 -8.94 17.99 17.77
C LYS A 157 -9.14 17.40 16.37
N ASN A 158 -8.05 16.99 15.73
CA ASN A 158 -8.08 16.54 14.34
C ASN A 158 -8.44 15.06 14.22
N GLY A 159 -9.34 14.73 13.30
CA GLY A 159 -9.63 13.36 12.88
C GLY A 159 -8.87 13.00 11.60
N PHE A 160 -8.90 11.72 11.23
CA PHE A 160 -8.27 11.20 10.02
C PHE A 160 -9.23 10.28 9.28
N GLY A 161 -9.34 10.47 7.97
CA GLY A 161 -10.18 9.67 7.09
C GLY A 161 -9.47 9.31 5.80
N VAL A 162 -9.97 8.28 5.13
CA VAL A 162 -9.52 7.89 3.78
C VAL A 162 -10.73 7.60 2.92
N GLU A 163 -10.85 8.31 1.80
CA GLU A 163 -11.80 8.02 0.74
C GLU A 163 -11.19 6.99 -0.23
N LEU A 164 -11.93 5.92 -0.50
CA LEU A 164 -11.61 4.86 -1.42
C LEU A 164 -12.30 5.12 -2.77
N PRO A 165 -11.75 4.67 -3.91
CA PRO A 165 -12.19 5.12 -5.23
C PRO A 165 -13.50 4.47 -5.74
N PHE A 166 -14.22 3.76 -4.88
CA PHE A 166 -15.41 2.98 -5.22
C PHE A 166 -16.55 3.22 -4.23
N ALA A 167 -17.77 2.80 -4.58
CA ALA A 167 -18.96 3.02 -3.78
C ALA A 167 -18.95 2.23 -2.45
N PRO A 168 -19.55 2.78 -1.37
CA PRO A 168 -19.67 2.07 -0.07
C PRO A 168 -20.47 0.77 -0.16
N SER A 169 -21.34 0.61 -1.16
CA SER A 169 -22.11 -0.62 -1.40
C SER A 169 -21.25 -1.82 -1.82
N LEU A 170 -19.99 -1.61 -2.20
CA LEU A 170 -19.05 -2.71 -2.45
C LEU A 170 -18.41 -3.25 -1.16
N ILE A 171 -18.67 -2.62 0.00
CA ILE A 171 -18.15 -3.05 1.30
C ILE A 171 -19.26 -3.73 2.10
N THR A 172 -19.02 -5.00 2.45
CA THR A 172 -19.85 -5.76 3.39
C THR A 172 -19.64 -5.26 4.81
N SER A 173 -18.38 -5.05 5.21
CA SER A 173 -18.02 -4.57 6.54
C SER A 173 -16.64 -3.89 6.54
N ALA A 174 -16.55 -2.74 7.21
CA ALA A 174 -15.32 -2.05 7.58
C ALA A 174 -15.27 -1.93 9.11
N THR A 175 -14.29 -2.54 9.75
CA THR A 175 -14.18 -2.59 11.22
C THR A 175 -12.82 -2.08 11.71
N GLY A 176 -12.71 -1.74 13.00
CA GLY A 176 -11.46 -1.25 13.62
C GLY A 176 -11.37 0.27 13.79
N SER A 177 -12.44 0.99 13.46
CA SER A 177 -12.55 2.44 13.69
C SER A 177 -12.52 2.77 15.19
N LEU A 178 -11.84 3.86 15.54
CA LEU A 178 -11.82 4.45 16.88
C LEU A 178 -12.71 5.70 16.98
N VAL A 179 -13.72 5.83 16.11
CA VAL A 179 -14.68 6.95 16.17
C VAL A 179 -15.41 6.95 17.51
N THR A 180 -15.35 8.07 18.22
CA THR A 180 -16.00 8.25 19.52
C THR A 180 -17.12 9.28 19.53
N ASN A 181 -17.12 10.21 18.57
CA ASN A 181 -18.08 11.30 18.48
C ASN A 181 -19.01 11.15 17.26
N THR A 182 -20.17 10.55 17.52
CA THR A 182 -21.19 10.29 16.49
C THR A 182 -21.85 11.55 15.91
N GLN A 183 -21.66 12.71 16.53
CA GLN A 183 -22.14 14.00 16.03
C GLN A 183 -21.23 14.58 14.95
N VAL A 184 -19.96 14.17 14.91
CA VAL A 184 -18.97 14.61 13.91
C VAL A 184 -18.93 13.61 12.77
N VAL A 185 -18.78 12.33 13.10
CA VAL A 185 -18.70 11.22 12.14
C VAL A 185 -19.80 10.23 12.45
N THR A 186 -20.65 9.95 11.47
CA THR A 186 -21.69 8.92 11.59
C THR A 186 -21.36 7.79 10.63
N LEU A 187 -21.20 6.57 11.16
CA LEU A 187 -20.91 5.36 10.38
C LEU A 187 -22.21 4.62 10.02
N SER A 188 -22.25 4.09 8.80
CA SER A 188 -23.26 3.17 8.31
C SER A 188 -23.12 1.79 8.98
N SER A 189 -24.10 0.90 8.80
CA SER A 189 -24.05 -0.47 9.34
C SER A 189 -22.87 -1.30 8.82
N ASN A 190 -22.40 -1.03 7.60
CA ASN A 190 -21.19 -1.64 7.04
C ASN A 190 -19.89 -0.95 7.51
N GLY A 191 -19.95 0.04 8.40
CA GLY A 191 -18.79 0.73 8.99
C GLY A 191 -18.15 1.82 8.15
N THR A 192 -18.62 2.11 6.93
CA THR A 192 -18.19 3.29 6.17
C THR A 192 -18.93 4.54 6.63
N GLU A 193 -18.36 5.72 6.47
CA GLU A 193 -19.03 6.98 6.77
C GLU A 193 -20.31 7.17 5.91
N THR A 194 -21.39 7.63 6.55
CA THR A 194 -22.67 7.91 5.89
C THR A 194 -22.58 9.12 4.95
N ARG A 195 -23.53 9.23 4.01
CA ARG A 195 -23.70 10.39 3.11
C ARG A 195 -22.50 10.66 2.19
N GLN A 196 -21.76 9.61 1.86
CA GLN A 196 -20.65 9.67 0.91
C GLN A 196 -21.03 8.97 -0.40
N ALA A 197 -20.59 9.53 -1.53
CA ALA A 197 -20.76 8.90 -2.84
C ALA A 197 -19.75 7.75 -3.04
N LYS A 198 -18.56 7.90 -2.47
CA LYS A 198 -17.49 6.91 -2.41
C LYS A 198 -17.34 6.37 -0.98
N ALA A 199 -16.77 5.19 -0.84
CA ALA A 199 -16.54 4.61 0.46
C ALA A 199 -15.51 5.45 1.23
N VAL A 200 -15.88 5.90 2.42
CA VAL A 200 -14.96 6.60 3.33
C VAL A 200 -14.82 5.78 4.60
N ILE A 201 -13.58 5.49 4.98
CA ILE A 201 -13.24 4.88 6.27
C ILE A 201 -12.62 5.94 7.19
N ILE A 202 -12.98 5.91 8.46
CA ILE A 202 -12.48 6.84 9.48
C ILE A 202 -11.73 6.05 10.54
N PRO A 203 -10.38 5.94 10.45
CA PRO A 203 -9.59 5.30 11.50
C PRO A 203 -9.80 5.91 12.89
N PHE A 204 -9.88 7.24 12.98
CA PHE A 204 -10.17 7.97 14.21
C PHE A 204 -10.75 9.35 13.91
N ASP A 205 -11.65 9.85 14.75
CA ASP A 205 -12.24 11.18 14.64
C ASP A 205 -11.53 12.23 15.51
N ASP A 206 -10.59 11.79 16.35
CA ASP A 206 -9.78 12.64 17.22
C ASP A 206 -8.44 11.95 17.53
N ALA A 207 -7.34 12.59 17.13
CA ALA A 207 -5.98 12.10 17.32
C ALA A 207 -5.57 12.02 18.80
N PHE A 208 -6.02 12.95 19.64
CA PHE A 208 -5.72 12.93 21.08
C PHE A 208 -6.43 11.76 21.75
N VAL A 209 -7.70 11.54 21.43
CA VAL A 209 -8.44 10.38 21.95
C VAL A 209 -7.81 9.07 21.44
N ALA A 210 -7.47 9.00 20.15
CA ALA A 210 -6.81 7.81 19.58
C ALA A 210 -5.46 7.51 20.26
N MET A 211 -4.70 8.54 20.65
CA MET A 211 -3.41 8.43 21.36
C MET A 211 -3.56 8.28 22.89
N ASN A 212 -4.76 8.44 23.45
CA ASN A 212 -5.02 8.79 24.86
C ASN A 212 -4.09 9.91 25.37
N ALA A 213 -3.92 10.96 24.57
CA ALA A 213 -3.23 12.18 24.95
C ALA A 213 -4.24 13.26 25.38
N SER A 214 -3.80 14.22 26.18
CA SER A 214 -4.60 15.41 26.55
C SER A 214 -4.35 16.62 25.66
N GLU A 215 -3.23 16.63 24.94
CA GLU A 215 -2.73 17.71 24.11
C GLU A 215 -1.83 17.14 23.01
N GLY A 216 -1.18 18.03 22.25
CA GLY A 216 -0.22 17.64 21.21
C GLY A 216 0.91 16.75 21.74
N PHE A 217 1.40 15.86 20.88
CA PHE A 217 2.37 14.83 21.24
C PHE A 217 3.36 14.54 20.13
N ASN A 218 4.56 14.12 20.53
CA ASN A 218 5.66 13.69 19.65
C ASN A 218 6.15 14.76 18.66
N THR A 219 6.09 16.05 18.99
CA THR A 219 6.55 17.14 18.10
C THR A 219 7.59 18.06 18.76
N TYR A 220 7.51 18.25 20.08
CA TYR A 220 8.53 18.93 20.87
C TYR A 220 9.67 17.98 21.27
N VAL A 221 10.89 18.32 20.88
CA VAL A 221 12.11 17.57 21.26
C VAL A 221 12.29 17.62 22.78
N GLY A 222 12.55 16.46 23.38
CA GLY A 222 12.75 16.29 24.83
C GLY A 222 11.45 16.08 25.63
N SER A 223 10.28 16.20 25.01
CA SER A 223 9.01 15.82 25.64
C SER A 223 8.82 14.29 25.69
N PRO A 224 7.99 13.75 26.61
CA PRO A 224 7.68 12.32 26.63
C PRO A 224 7.16 11.81 25.28
N PHE A 225 7.72 10.68 24.84
CA PHE A 225 7.31 10.04 23.60
C PHE A 225 6.14 9.09 23.84
N LEU A 226 5.02 9.31 23.16
CA LEU A 226 3.84 8.46 23.21
C LEU A 226 3.83 7.46 22.05
N THR A 227 3.31 6.26 22.32
CA THR A 227 3.15 5.20 21.31
C THR A 227 1.73 4.68 21.28
N ARG A 228 1.32 4.23 20.10
CA ARG A 228 0.06 3.50 19.87
C ARG A 228 0.27 2.25 19.05
N ASP A 229 -0.56 1.25 19.35
CA ASP A 229 -0.76 0.13 18.44
C ASP A 229 -1.38 0.60 17.13
N THR A 230 -1.20 -0.21 16.09
CA THR A 230 -1.75 0.08 14.77
C THR A 230 -3.29 0.05 14.81
N VAL A 231 -3.91 1.13 14.37
CA VAL A 231 -5.35 1.17 14.04
C VAL A 231 -5.54 0.43 12.72
N LYS A 232 -6.11 -0.77 12.78
CA LYS A 232 -6.32 -1.63 11.61
C LYS A 232 -7.76 -1.56 11.14
N MET A 233 -7.99 -0.88 10.04
CA MET A 233 -9.27 -0.91 9.34
C MET A 233 -9.36 -2.18 8.48
N ASN A 234 -10.20 -3.14 8.88
CA ASN A 234 -10.41 -4.38 8.13
C ASN A 234 -11.66 -4.23 7.26
N ILE A 235 -11.48 -4.29 5.94
CA ILE A 235 -12.51 -4.06 4.94
C ILE A 235 -12.75 -5.36 4.18
N LYS A 236 -14.00 -5.85 4.21
CA LYS A 236 -14.45 -7.00 3.44
C LYS A 236 -15.34 -6.54 2.29
N PHE A 237 -15.05 -7.00 1.08
CA PHE A 237 -15.86 -6.65 -0.09
C PHE A 237 -17.08 -7.56 -0.22
N THR A 238 -18.11 -7.10 -0.92
CA THR A 238 -19.33 -7.88 -1.21
C THR A 238 -19.10 -8.95 -2.28
N ARG A 239 -18.05 -8.78 -3.09
CA ARG A 239 -17.54 -9.71 -4.09
C ARG A 239 -16.06 -9.40 -4.35
N PRO A 240 -15.31 -10.31 -4.99
CA PRO A 240 -13.98 -9.99 -5.49
C PRO A 240 -14.02 -8.78 -6.45
N LEU A 241 -13.12 -7.82 -6.24
CA LEU A 241 -12.99 -6.60 -7.05
C LEU A 241 -11.78 -6.69 -7.97
N LEU A 242 -11.94 -6.29 -9.23
CA LEU A 242 -10.80 -6.14 -10.14
C LEU A 242 -9.90 -4.98 -9.68
N GLN A 243 -8.61 -5.02 -10.06
CA GLN A 243 -7.65 -3.94 -9.74
C GLN A 243 -8.14 -2.56 -10.20
N ALA A 244 -8.83 -2.48 -11.34
CA ALA A 244 -9.38 -1.23 -11.85
C ALA A 244 -10.55 -0.69 -10.98
N GLU A 245 -11.30 -1.58 -10.31
CA GLU A 245 -12.37 -1.19 -9.39
C GLU A 245 -11.81 -0.80 -8.02
N LEU A 246 -10.81 -1.54 -7.53
CA LEU A 246 -10.11 -1.25 -6.27
C LEU A 246 -9.35 0.08 -6.35
N GLY A 247 -8.83 0.43 -7.53
CA GLY A 247 -7.97 1.58 -7.76
C GLY A 247 -6.55 1.38 -7.21
N LEU A 248 -5.77 2.46 -7.15
CA LEU A 248 -4.36 2.41 -6.74
C LEU A 248 -4.15 3.16 -5.44
N ALA A 249 -3.29 2.60 -4.58
CA ALA A 249 -2.74 3.31 -3.45
C ALA A 249 -1.62 4.28 -3.92
N PRO A 250 -1.37 5.41 -3.23
CA PRO A 250 -2.08 5.86 -2.04
C PRO A 250 -3.51 6.31 -2.40
N TYR A 251 -4.49 5.84 -1.62
CA TYR A 251 -5.89 6.28 -1.76
C TYR A 251 -6.00 7.77 -1.38
N ASN A 252 -7.20 8.28 -1.10
CA ASN A 252 -7.41 9.70 -0.80
C ASN A 252 -7.49 9.96 0.72
N PRO A 253 -6.36 10.12 1.46
CA PRO A 253 -6.40 10.46 2.86
C PRO A 253 -6.72 11.94 3.07
N PHE A 254 -7.34 12.24 4.21
CA PHE A 254 -7.66 13.59 4.63
C PHE A 254 -7.71 13.71 6.14
N ILE A 255 -7.59 14.96 6.61
CA ILE A 255 -7.84 15.31 8.01
C ILE A 255 -9.22 15.94 8.17
N ILE A 256 -9.88 15.65 9.29
CA ILE A 256 -11.08 16.35 9.75
C ILE A 256 -10.64 17.38 10.77
N ILE A 257 -10.67 18.65 10.41
CA ILE A 257 -10.02 19.71 11.18
C ILE A 257 -10.91 20.13 12.35
N ASN A 258 -10.35 20.07 13.56
CA ASN A 258 -11.00 20.48 14.81
C ASN A 258 -12.44 19.95 14.98
N ARG A 259 -12.65 18.66 14.69
CA ARG A 259 -13.98 18.00 14.74
C ARG A 259 -15.07 18.71 13.93
N THR A 260 -14.70 19.56 12.96
CA THR A 260 -15.65 20.23 12.08
C THR A 260 -15.74 19.39 10.81
N ARG A 261 -16.77 18.55 10.67
CA ARG A 261 -16.79 17.55 9.58
C ARG A 261 -16.59 18.16 8.19
N GLY A 262 -17.25 19.28 7.88
CA GLY A 262 -17.09 19.94 6.57
C GLY A 262 -15.76 20.67 6.36
N ARG A 263 -14.92 20.81 7.39
CA ARG A 263 -13.57 21.37 7.26
C ARG A 263 -12.57 20.23 7.14
N GLU A 264 -12.31 19.82 5.90
CA GLU A 264 -11.38 18.73 5.59
C GLU A 264 -10.30 19.18 4.61
N ALA A 265 -9.05 18.76 4.86
CA ALA A 265 -7.91 18.99 3.97
C ALA A 265 -7.35 17.65 3.48
N HIS A 266 -7.10 17.56 2.18
CA HIS A 266 -6.58 16.37 1.53
C HIS A 266 -5.16 16.62 1.00
N LEU A 267 -4.55 15.57 0.44
CA LEU A 267 -3.33 15.72 -0.34
C LEU A 267 -3.56 16.65 -1.55
N ALA A 268 -2.51 17.33 -1.97
CA ALA A 268 -2.55 18.21 -3.14
C ALA A 268 -3.10 17.50 -4.39
N GLY A 269 -4.11 18.10 -5.02
CA GLY A 269 -4.75 17.57 -6.24
C GLY A 269 -5.80 16.48 -6.02
N TYR A 270 -5.95 15.97 -4.80
CA TYR A 270 -7.05 15.05 -4.48
C TYR A 270 -8.35 15.82 -4.28
N ALA A 271 -9.45 15.26 -4.78
CA ALA A 271 -10.77 15.86 -4.61
C ALA A 271 -11.26 15.73 -3.15
N PRO A 272 -12.08 16.68 -2.67
CA PRO A 272 -12.79 16.55 -1.39
C PRO A 272 -13.71 15.33 -1.36
N THR A 273 -14.13 14.93 -0.16
CA THR A 273 -15.27 14.03 0.01
C THR A 273 -16.60 14.74 -0.27
N ALA A 274 -17.71 14.00 -0.29
CA ALA A 274 -19.04 14.59 -0.48
C ALA A 274 -19.49 15.48 0.69
N LEU A 275 -18.79 15.45 1.83
CA LEU A 275 -19.14 16.18 3.04
C LEU A 275 -18.36 17.48 3.24
N VAL A 276 -17.46 17.84 2.32
CA VAL A 276 -16.74 19.12 2.40
C VAL A 276 -17.73 20.29 2.42
N ASP A 277 -17.44 21.29 3.25
CA ASP A 277 -18.10 22.58 3.19
C ASP A 277 -17.33 23.46 2.20
N THR A 278 -17.89 23.60 1.00
CA THR A 278 -17.24 24.33 -0.10
C THR A 278 -17.04 25.82 0.19
N LYS A 279 -17.61 26.37 1.28
CA LYS A 279 -17.39 27.76 1.68
C LYS A 279 -15.93 28.06 2.05
N PHE A 280 -15.14 27.03 2.38
CA PHE A 280 -13.72 27.17 2.66
C PHE A 280 -12.88 27.32 1.39
N PHE A 281 -13.39 26.90 0.22
CA PHE A 281 -12.66 27.01 -1.04
C PHE A 281 -12.45 28.46 -1.46
N LYS A 282 -11.26 28.75 -1.98
CA LYS A 282 -10.84 30.11 -2.40
C LYS A 282 -10.90 31.14 -1.28
N THR A 283 -10.73 30.70 -0.03
CA THR A 283 -10.56 31.58 1.13
C THR A 283 -9.16 31.45 1.70
N GLY A 284 -8.69 32.44 2.45
CA GLY A 284 -7.32 32.42 2.97
C GLY A 284 -6.28 32.27 1.85
N LEU A 285 -5.49 31.20 1.91
CA LEU A 285 -4.50 30.86 0.89
C LEU A 285 -4.95 29.71 -0.02
N ASP A 286 -6.11 29.09 0.24
CA ASP A 286 -6.66 28.03 -0.60
C ASP A 286 -6.95 28.55 -2.01
N ASN A 287 -6.48 27.81 -3.02
CA ASN A 287 -6.74 28.08 -4.43
C ASN A 287 -7.55 26.93 -5.06
N THR A 288 -8.35 26.21 -4.28
CA THR A 288 -9.15 25.10 -4.77
C THR A 288 -10.15 25.59 -5.81
N ASN A 289 -10.13 24.96 -6.98
CA ASN A 289 -11.00 25.24 -8.10
C ASN A 289 -11.46 23.93 -8.76
N PRO A 290 -12.66 23.43 -8.42
CA PRO A 290 -13.17 22.17 -8.96
C PRO A 290 -13.26 22.14 -10.50
N SER A 291 -13.52 23.28 -11.15
CA SER A 291 -13.64 23.35 -12.62
C SER A 291 -12.34 23.09 -13.37
N THR A 292 -11.19 23.21 -12.68
CA THR A 292 -9.85 22.93 -13.25
C THR A 292 -9.17 21.78 -12.51
N SER A 293 -9.91 21.03 -11.68
CA SER A 293 -9.37 19.97 -10.82
C SER A 293 -8.15 20.39 -9.99
N ASN A 294 -8.09 21.67 -9.59
CA ASN A 294 -7.06 22.15 -8.68
C ASN A 294 -7.58 22.06 -7.26
N TYR A 295 -6.94 21.30 -6.38
CA TYR A 295 -7.42 21.08 -5.02
C TYR A 295 -6.26 21.18 -4.02
N TYR A 296 -6.54 21.74 -2.84
CA TYR A 296 -5.68 21.73 -1.65
C TYR A 296 -4.25 22.18 -1.90
N LYS A 297 -4.12 23.23 -2.71
CA LYS A 297 -2.86 23.96 -2.92
C LYS A 297 -3.12 25.45 -2.91
N THR A 298 -2.11 26.20 -2.49
CA THR A 298 -2.09 27.65 -2.68
C THR A 298 -1.85 28.04 -4.14
N THR A 299 -1.92 29.34 -4.46
CA THR A 299 -1.55 29.87 -5.78
C THR A 299 -0.08 29.59 -6.14
N ASN A 300 0.78 29.39 -5.15
CA ASN A 300 2.19 29.03 -5.32
C ASN A 300 2.45 27.52 -5.14
N ASN A 301 1.43 26.68 -5.34
CA ASN A 301 1.50 25.21 -5.23
C ASN A 301 1.83 24.62 -3.84
N LEU A 302 1.94 25.45 -2.79
CA LEU A 302 2.15 24.94 -1.43
C LEU A 302 0.97 24.04 -0.99
N PRO A 303 1.22 22.78 -0.59
CA PRO A 303 0.18 21.84 -0.16
C PRO A 303 -0.18 22.01 1.33
N TRP A 304 -1.27 21.37 1.77
CA TRP A 304 -1.58 21.12 3.20
C TRP A 304 -1.41 19.66 3.61
N GLY A 305 -1.23 18.76 2.65
CA GLY A 305 -1.00 17.34 2.90
C GLY A 305 0.07 16.79 1.97
N ILE A 306 0.99 16.01 2.52
CA ILE A 306 2.06 15.30 1.80
C ILE A 306 2.07 13.83 2.21
N ALA A 307 2.44 12.96 1.27
CA ALA A 307 2.50 11.52 1.49
C ALA A 307 3.74 10.93 0.83
N PHE A 308 4.31 9.92 1.49
CA PHE A 308 5.52 9.23 1.09
C PHE A 308 5.30 7.73 1.14
N ALA A 309 5.83 7.00 0.15
CA ALA A 309 5.88 5.54 0.15
C ALA A 309 7.00 4.99 1.06
N ASP A 310 7.61 5.84 1.89
CA ASP A 310 8.67 5.54 2.84
C ASP A 310 8.47 6.35 4.11
N ASN A 311 9.34 6.16 5.10
CA ASN A 311 9.40 6.97 6.30
C ASN A 311 9.74 8.43 5.96
N PHE A 312 9.08 9.34 6.67
CA PHE A 312 9.36 10.76 6.64
C PHE A 312 9.68 11.26 8.06
N ASN A 313 10.81 11.95 8.19
CA ASN A 313 11.21 12.58 9.46
C ASN A 313 10.65 14.00 9.48
N TYR A 314 9.51 14.18 10.13
CA TYR A 314 8.86 15.49 10.18
C TYR A 314 9.69 16.50 10.99
N PRO A 315 9.65 17.79 10.60
CA PRO A 315 10.17 18.88 11.42
C PRO A 315 9.62 18.89 12.86
N ALA A 316 10.46 19.34 13.80
CA ALA A 316 10.02 19.59 15.17
C ALA A 316 9.03 20.77 15.23
N GLU A 317 8.29 20.90 16.33
CA GLU A 317 7.22 21.89 16.40
C GLU A 317 7.70 23.33 16.12
N LEU A 318 6.88 24.09 15.37
CA LEU A 318 7.10 25.45 14.91
C LEU A 318 8.29 25.58 13.93
N LYS A 319 8.86 24.47 13.45
CA LYS A 319 9.97 24.48 12.49
C LYS A 319 9.44 24.24 11.09
N ALA A 320 9.12 25.33 10.40
CA ALA A 320 8.60 25.26 9.04
C ALA A 320 9.42 24.32 8.13
N ILE A 321 8.74 23.49 7.35
CA ILE A 321 9.34 22.42 6.55
C ILE A 321 10.41 22.92 5.57
N ASN A 322 10.24 24.12 5.02
CA ASN A 322 11.21 24.73 4.11
C ASN A 322 12.51 25.18 4.80
N THR A 323 12.53 25.25 6.13
CA THR A 323 13.74 25.51 6.92
C THR A 323 14.44 24.21 7.31
N GLY A 324 13.68 23.16 7.63
CA GLY A 324 14.22 21.82 7.89
C GLY A 324 14.73 21.12 6.63
N TYR A 325 14.07 21.33 5.50
CA TYR A 325 14.36 20.73 4.21
C TYR A 325 14.54 21.79 3.12
N THR A 326 15.79 22.09 2.77
CA THR A 326 16.14 23.25 1.93
C THR A 326 15.66 23.12 0.48
N ASN A 327 15.50 21.89 -0.02
CA ASN A 327 15.01 21.61 -1.37
C ASN A 327 13.48 21.45 -1.48
N PHE A 328 12.74 21.62 -0.37
CA PHE A 328 11.28 21.57 -0.39
C PHE A 328 10.67 22.65 -1.30
N VAL A 329 11.14 23.90 -1.22
CA VAL A 329 10.59 25.00 -2.04
C VAL A 329 10.84 24.79 -3.54
N PRO A 330 12.07 24.49 -4.00
CA PRO A 330 12.31 24.10 -5.40
C PRO A 330 11.42 22.95 -5.88
N TRP A 331 11.20 21.93 -5.05
CA TRP A 331 10.30 20.83 -5.35
C TRP A 331 8.86 21.32 -5.57
N VAL A 332 8.31 22.13 -4.65
CA VAL A 332 6.96 22.72 -4.78
C VAL A 332 6.84 23.56 -6.06
N LEU A 333 7.79 24.46 -6.32
CA LEU A 333 7.75 25.36 -7.47
C LEU A 333 7.83 24.59 -8.80
N SER A 334 8.48 23.43 -8.81
CA SER A 334 8.54 22.54 -9.97
C SER A 334 7.30 21.66 -10.16
N SER A 335 6.25 21.84 -9.34
CA SER A 335 5.09 20.94 -9.28
C SER A 335 5.48 19.49 -9.00
N GLY A 336 6.52 19.30 -8.19
CA GLY A 336 7.02 17.99 -7.79
C GLY A 336 7.89 17.26 -8.81
N LEU A 337 8.31 17.92 -9.90
CA LEU A 337 9.13 17.32 -10.96
C LEU A 337 10.63 17.31 -10.66
N SER A 338 11.12 18.26 -9.86
CA SER A 338 12.53 18.39 -9.47
C SER A 338 12.72 18.06 -7.99
N PHE A 339 13.91 17.55 -7.63
CA PHE A 339 14.26 17.22 -6.25
C PHE A 339 13.29 16.20 -5.60
N THR A 340 12.81 15.20 -6.34
CA THR A 340 11.78 14.24 -5.87
C THR A 340 12.16 13.47 -4.61
N ASN A 341 13.44 13.41 -4.25
CA ASN A 341 13.98 12.78 -3.05
C ASN A 341 14.43 13.81 -1.97
N TRP A 342 13.95 15.05 -2.02
CA TRP A 342 14.36 16.14 -1.11
C TRP A 342 14.29 15.79 0.39
N TYR A 343 13.37 14.91 0.76
CA TYR A 343 13.12 14.47 2.14
C TYR A 343 14.07 13.36 2.63
N ALA A 344 14.73 12.67 1.70
CA ALA A 344 15.63 11.55 1.98
C ALA A 344 17.11 11.97 1.95
N ASP A 345 17.43 13.11 1.35
CA ASP A 345 18.81 13.58 1.23
C ASP A 345 19.26 14.34 2.48
N SER A 346 20.19 13.72 3.21
CA SER A 346 20.80 14.31 4.41
C SER A 346 21.56 15.61 4.15
N ALA A 347 22.04 15.85 2.92
CA ALA A 347 22.75 17.09 2.57
C ALA A 347 21.83 18.32 2.56
N ASN A 348 20.53 18.11 2.34
CA ASN A 348 19.51 19.16 2.27
C ASN A 348 18.65 19.24 3.53
N THR A 349 19.05 18.52 4.58
CA THR A 349 18.29 18.39 5.83
C THR A 349 19.03 19.09 6.97
N VAL A 350 18.42 20.11 7.56
CA VAL A 350 18.93 20.79 8.76
C VAL A 350 18.51 19.96 9.98
N LYS A 351 19.32 18.97 10.34
CA LYS A 351 18.98 17.95 11.37
C LYS A 351 18.52 18.52 12.71
N SER A 352 19.02 19.68 13.13
CA SER A 352 18.61 20.34 14.38
C SER A 352 17.16 20.86 14.37
N LEU A 353 16.52 20.90 13.21
CA LEU A 353 15.13 21.31 13.03
C LEU A 353 14.18 20.12 12.83
N ILE A 354 14.72 18.91 12.72
CA ILE A 354 13.93 17.68 12.53
C ILE A 354 13.63 17.07 13.89
N TYR A 355 12.39 16.61 14.07
CA TYR A 355 12.00 15.93 15.29
C TYR A 355 12.83 14.67 15.48
N HIS A 356 13.33 14.50 16.69
CA HIS A 356 14.03 13.32 17.14
C HIS A 356 13.65 13.06 18.60
N ARG A 357 13.66 11.78 18.94
CA ARG A 357 13.36 11.30 20.29
C ARG A 357 14.48 11.63 21.27
#